data_AF-A0A523P7S3-F1
#
_entry.id   AF-A0A523P7S3-F1
#
_cell.length_a   1.000
_cell.length_b   1.000
_cell.length_c   1.000
_cell.angle_alpha   90.00
_cell.angle_beta   90.00
_cell.angle_gamma   90.00
#
_symmetry.space_group_name_H-M   'P 1'
#
loop_
_entity.id
_entity.type
_entity.pdbx_description
1 polymer ?
#
loop_
_entity_poly.entity_id
_entity_poly.type
_entity_poly.pdbx_seq_one_letter_code
_entity_poly.pdbx_strand_id
1 'polypeptide(L)' 'GVKALATNPRKSINKGAGERDIPVQFAQVTISPGDYIYADRDGIVVSERRL' A
#
# COMPACT_ATOMS: atom_id res chain seq x y z
N GLY A 1 -5.77 9.94 4.42
CA GLY A 1 -7.02 9.26 4.02
C GLY A 1 -6.83 7.76 4.10
N VAL A 2 -7.90 6.98 3.97
CA VAL A 2 -7.84 5.51 3.92
C VAL A 2 -8.35 5.05 2.55
N LYS A 3 -7.56 4.21 1.87
CA LYS A 3 -7.94 3.54 0.61
C LYS A 3 -7.90 2.04 0.86
N ALA A 4 -8.96 1.35 0.48
CA ALA A 4 -9.10 -0.10 0.61
C ALA A 4 -9.95 -0.63 -0.56
N LEU A 5 -9.76 -1.90 -0.93
CA LEU A 5 -10.52 -2.51 -2.02
C LEU A 5 -11.98 -2.77 -1.64
N ALA A 6 -12.22 -3.19 -0.40
CA ALA A 6 -13.56 -3.51 0.11
C ALA A 6 -13.58 -3.57 1.64
N THR A 7 -14.78 -3.64 2.21
CA THR A 7 -15.01 -3.89 3.63
C THR A 7 -15.12 -5.39 3.93
N ASN A 8 -14.66 -5.82 5.10
CA ASN A 8 -14.87 -7.18 5.60
C ASN A 8 -15.18 -7.13 7.10
N PRO A 9 -16.35 -7.62 7.57
CA PRO A 9 -16.72 -7.58 8.98
C PRO A 9 -15.95 -8.59 9.84
N ARG A 10 -15.33 -9.62 9.23
CA ARG A 10 -14.57 -10.63 9.95
C ARG A 10 -13.21 -10.09 10.39
N LYS A 11 -12.92 -10.19 11.68
CA LYS A 11 -11.60 -9.87 12.25
C LYS A 11 -10.52 -10.78 11.67
N SER A 12 -9.33 -10.21 11.42
CA SER A 12 -8.13 -10.97 11.06
C SER A 12 -7.60 -11.77 12.24
N ILE A 13 -6.95 -12.91 11.95
CA ILE A 13 -6.23 -13.72 12.95
C ILE A 13 -4.76 -13.30 12.91
N ASN A 14 -4.23 -12.84 14.03
CA ASN A 14 -2.81 -12.47 14.12
C ASN A 14 -1.96 -13.74 14.34
N LYS A 15 -1.17 -14.11 13.32
CA LYS A 15 -0.22 -15.24 13.39
C LYS A 15 1.23 -14.82 13.63
N GLY A 16 1.50 -13.52 13.84
CA GLY A 16 2.86 -12.99 13.96
C GLY A 16 3.67 -13.06 12.66
N ALA A 17 3.03 -13.36 11.53
CA ALA A 17 3.67 -13.46 10.22
C ALA A 17 3.60 -12.13 9.45
N GLY A 18 4.58 -11.89 8.59
CA GLY A 18 4.67 -10.72 7.72
C GLY A 18 6.08 -10.15 7.69
N GLU A 19 6.40 -9.43 6.62
CA GLU A 19 7.69 -8.77 6.42
C GLU A 19 7.48 -7.26 6.42
N ARG A 20 8.54 -6.52 6.77
CA ARG A 20 8.57 -5.05 6.78
C ARG A 20 9.73 -4.56 5.95
N ASP A 21 9.61 -3.35 5.43
CA ASP A 21 10.68 -2.67 4.69
C ASP A 21 11.20 -3.48 3.49
N ILE A 22 10.29 -4.19 2.81
CA ILE A 22 10.56 -4.88 1.54
C ILE A 22 9.74 -4.25 0.41
N PRO A 23 10.23 -4.30 -0.84
CA PRO A 23 9.41 -3.95 -1.99
C PRO A 23 8.17 -4.83 -2.09
N VAL A 24 7.04 -4.22 -2.39
CA VAL A 24 5.74 -4.91 -2.56
C VAL A 24 5.18 -4.59 -3.94
N GLN A 25 4.47 -5.56 -4.54
CA GLN A 25 3.87 -5.39 -5.86
C GLN A 25 2.35 -5.55 -5.80
N PHE A 26 1.61 -4.51 -6.18
CA PHE A 26 0.16 -4.51 -6.25
C PHE A 26 -0.29 -3.81 -7.52
N ALA A 27 -1.34 -4.32 -8.19
CA ALA A 27 -1.87 -3.71 -9.41
C ALA A 27 -0.77 -3.37 -10.46
N GLN A 28 0.22 -4.26 -10.60
CA GLN A 28 1.40 -4.11 -11.48
C GLN A 28 2.35 -2.94 -11.13
N VAL A 29 2.15 -2.28 -9.99
CA VAL A 29 3.03 -1.24 -9.45
C VAL A 29 3.87 -1.82 -8.33
N THR A 30 5.19 -1.60 -8.41
CA THR A 30 6.12 -1.91 -7.32
C THR A 30 6.25 -0.67 -6.43
N ILE A 31 6.15 -0.87 -5.12
CA ILE A 31 6.33 0.16 -4.10
C ILE A 31 7.50 -0.28 -3.22
N SER A 32 8.57 0.51 -3.22
CA SER A 32 9.77 0.26 -2.44
C SER A 32 9.80 1.11 -1.17
N PRO A 33 10.48 0.66 -0.10
CA PRO A 33 10.76 1.52 1.05
C PRO A 33 11.47 2.81 0.63
N GLY A 34 10.92 3.95 1.02
CA GLY A 34 11.43 5.28 0.67
C GLY A 34 10.67 6.00 -0.45
N ASP A 35 9.83 5.29 -1.21
CA ASP A 35 8.99 5.90 -2.23
C ASP A 35 7.95 6.85 -1.63
N TYR A 36 7.55 7.84 -2.42
CA TYR A 36 6.48 8.78 -2.12
C TYR A 36 5.18 8.33 -2.79
N ILE A 37 4.10 8.32 -2.02
CA ILE A 37 2.75 7.95 -2.50
C ILE A 37 1.84 9.19 -2.45
N TYR A 38 1.19 9.46 -3.58
CA TYR A 38 0.21 10.53 -3.75
C TYR A 38 -1.15 9.90 -4.04
N ALA A 39 -2.20 10.32 -3.34
CA ALA A 39 -3.53 9.72 -3.46
C ALA A 39 -4.66 10.75 -3.32
N ASP A 40 -5.61 10.70 -4.23
CA ASP A 40 -6.80 11.57 -4.24
C ASP A 40 -8.06 10.80 -4.66
N ARG A 41 -9.06 11.48 -5.22
CA ARG A 41 -10.30 10.85 -5.70
C ARG A 41 -10.10 10.07 -7.00
N ASP A 42 -9.19 10.53 -7.86
CA ASP A 42 -8.99 10.01 -9.20
C ASP A 42 -8.08 8.79 -9.18
N GLY A 43 -7.03 8.81 -8.34
CA GLY A 43 -6.11 7.68 -8.31
C GLY A 43 -5.03 7.74 -7.24
N ILE A 44 -4.03 6.87 -7.45
CA ILE A 44 -2.83 6.74 -6.62
C ILE A 44 -1.62 6.71 -7.55
N VAL A 45 -0.59 7.48 -7.23
CA VAL A 45 0.68 7.55 -7.97
C VAL A 45 1.84 7.33 -7.01
N VAL A 46 2.87 6.64 -7.50
CA VAL A 46 4.11 6.34 -6.76
C VAL A 46 5.28 7.05 -7.45
N SER A 47 6.19 7.62 -6.66
CA SER A 47 7.39 8.31 -7.16
C SER A 47 8.59 8.00 -6.26
N GLU A 48 9.74 7.72 -6.86
CA GLU A 48 11.01 7.46 -6.16
C GLU A 48 11.56 8.69 -5.45
N ARG A 49 11.03 9.88 -5.76
CA ARG A 49 11.41 11.16 -5.15
C ARG A 49 10.20 12.01 -4.85
N ARG A 50 10.38 12.95 -3.92
CA ARG A 50 9.38 13.99 -3.67
C ARG A 50 9.20 14.85 -4.92
N LEU A 51 7.95 14.97 -5.33
CA LEU A 51 7.44 15.90 -6.34
C LEU A 51 7.11 17.25 -5.70
#